data_AF-A0A928U6J6-F1
#
_entry.id   AF-A0A928U6J6-F1
#
_cell.length_a   1.000
_cell.length_b   1.000
_cell.length_c   1.000
_cell.angle_alpha   90.00
_cell.angle_beta   90.00
_cell.angle_gamma   90.00
#
_symmetry.space_group_name_H-M   'P 1'
#
loop_
_entity.id
_entity.type
_entity.pdbx_description
1 polymer ?
#
loop_
_entity_poly.entity_id
_entity_poly.type
_entity_poly.pdbx_seq_one_letter_code
_entity_poly.pdbx_strand_id
1 'polypeptide(L)' 'MIKVKTFTSTLKIFHVHNELVELDKEVNDFLQQNNITKVVSVSDSTTNTGGDTMGIIRVLAYEY' A
#
# COMPACT_ATOMS: atom_id res chain seq x y z
N MET A 1 -26.55 -13.95 26.39
CA MET A 1 -25.86 -13.60 25.13
C MET A 1 -24.37 -13.70 25.34
N ILE A 2 -23.65 -14.47 24.52
CA ILE A 2 -22.20 -14.63 24.62
C ILE A 2 -21.54 -13.60 23.70
N LYS A 3 -20.60 -12.81 24.22
CA LYS A 3 -19.81 -11.84 23.45
C LYS A 3 -18.41 -12.40 23.26
N VAL A 4 -17.97 -12.50 22.01
CA VAL A 4 -16.61 -12.90 21.65
C VAL A 4 -15.90 -11.68 21.09
N LYS A 5 -14.71 -11.39 21.64
CA LYS A 5 -13.83 -10.34 21.14
C LYS A 5 -12.45 -10.95 20.92
N THR A 6 -12.02 -10.98 19.67
CA THR A 6 -10.72 -11.49 19.26
C THR A 6 -9.71 -10.35 19.27
N PHE A 7 -8.54 -10.61 19.84
CA PHE A 7 -7.38 -9.74 19.76
C PHE A 7 -6.28 -10.53 19.05
N THR A 8 -5.63 -9.91 18.07
CA THR A 8 -4.60 -10.52 17.23
C THR A 8 -3.48 -9.50 17.05
N SER A 9 -2.25 -9.99 16.94
CA SER A 9 -1.11 -9.20 16.49
C SER A 9 -0.51 -9.88 15.27
N THR A 10 -0.12 -9.08 14.28
CA THR A 10 0.56 -9.57 13.09
C THR A 10 1.98 -10.03 13.43
N LEU A 11 2.36 -11.20 12.93
CA LEU A 11 3.76 -11.57 12.88
C LEU A 11 4.49 -10.60 11.95
N LYS A 12 5.67 -10.11 12.35
CA LYS A 12 6.44 -9.08 11.63
C LYS A 12 6.62 -9.37 10.13
N ILE A 13 6.64 -10.65 9.73
CA ILE A 13 6.76 -11.03 8.31
C ILE A 13 5.58 -10.57 7.44
N PHE A 14 4.40 -10.42 8.03
CA PHE A 14 3.21 -9.89 7.35
C PHE A 14 3.11 -8.36 7.44
N HIS A 15 3.98 -7.71 8.21
CA HIS A 15 3.93 -6.25 8.37
C HIS A 15 4.18 -5.55 7.03
N VAL A 16 5.28 -5.88 6.37
CA VAL A 16 5.60 -5.33 5.04
C VAL A 16 4.55 -5.72 4.00
N HIS A 17 4.06 -6.96 4.03
CA HIS A 17 2.99 -7.37 3.10
C HIS A 17 1.74 -6.51 3.28
N ASN A 18 1.32 -6.28 4.52
CA ASN A 18 0.15 -5.44 4.80
C ASN A 18 0.40 -3.98 4.42
N GLU A 19 1.60 -3.43 4.65
CA GLU A 19 1.95 -2.08 4.21
C GLU A 19 1.84 -1.93 2.68
N LEU A 20 2.26 -2.95 1.92
CA LEU A 20 2.10 -2.95 0.47
C LEU A 20 0.64 -3.08 0.03
N VAL A 21 -0.17 -3.87 0.74
CA VAL A 21 -1.62 -3.99 0.49
C VAL A 21 -2.34 -2.68 0.78
N GLU A 22 -2.01 -2.00 1.88
CA GLU A 22 -2.57 -0.68 2.22
C GLU A 22 -2.15 0.38 1.18
N LEU A 23 -0.87 0.41 0.76
CA LEU A 23 -0.41 1.30 -0.31
C LEU A 23 -1.17 1.06 -1.62
N ASP A 24 -1.41 -0.20 -1.98
CA ASP A 24 -2.19 -0.55 -3.17
C ASP A 24 -3.64 -0.09 -3.05
N LYS A 25 -4.24 -0.26 -1.87
CA LYS A 25 -5.59 0.24 -1.57
C LYS A 25 -5.68 1.76 -1.70
N GLU A 26 -4.74 2.50 -1.10
CA GLU A 26 -4.71 3.97 -1.17
C GLU A 26 -4.62 4.48 -2.61
N VAL A 27 -3.77 3.83 -3.43
CA VAL A 27 -3.65 4.14 -4.86
C VAL A 27 -4.96 3.89 -5.60
N ASN A 28 -5.59 2.74 -5.39
CA ASN A 28 -6.85 2.41 -6.06
C ASN A 28 -7.98 3.35 -5.62
N ASP A 29 -8.07 3.67 -4.34
CA ASP A 29 -9.05 4.62 -3.80
C ASP A 29 -8.84 6.01 -4.42
N PHE A 30 -7.58 6.46 -4.59
CA PHE A 30 -7.27 7.71 -5.30
C PHE A 30 -7.74 7.69 -6.76
N LEU A 31 -7.43 6.63 -7.52
CA LEU A 31 -7.82 6.51 -8.93
C LEU A 31 -9.35 6.53 -9.07
N GLN A 32 -10.05 5.80 -8.22
CA GLN A 32 -11.51 5.74 -8.22
C GLN A 32 -12.14 7.09 -7.85
N GLN A 33 -11.67 7.74 -6.77
CA GLN A 33 -12.21 9.03 -6.31
C GLN A 33 -12.07 10.13 -7.37
N ASN A 34 -11.03 10.07 -8.19
CA ASN A 34 -10.76 11.06 -9.24
C ASN A 34 -11.29 10.64 -10.63
N ASN A 35 -12.01 9.51 -10.73
CA ASN A 35 -12.49 8.94 -12.00
C ASN A 35 -11.39 8.78 -13.06
N ILE A 36 -10.16 8.48 -12.62
CA ILE A 36 -9.03 8.26 -13.52
C ILE A 36 -9.21 6.88 -14.16
N THR A 37 -9.36 6.85 -15.48
CA THR A 37 -9.62 5.61 -16.23
C THR A 37 -8.40 5.06 -16.96
N LYS A 38 -7.31 5.84 -17.04
CA LYS A 38 -6.11 5.46 -17.78
C LYS A 38 -4.83 5.81 -17.01
N VAL A 39 -4.17 4.77 -16.53
CA VAL A 39 -2.81 4.83 -15.98
C VAL A 39 -1.84 4.50 -17.10
N VAL A 40 -0.89 5.41 -17.34
CA VAL A 40 0.13 5.30 -18.39
C VAL A 40 1.34 4.51 -17.88
N SER A 41 1.74 4.73 -16.62
CA SER A 41 2.85 3.98 -16.02
C SER A 41 2.76 3.94 -14.49
N VAL A 42 3.32 2.88 -13.93
CA VAL A 42 3.53 2.70 -12.49
C VAL A 42 5.01 2.40 -12.27
N SER A 43 5.65 3.06 -11.30
CA SER A 43 7.03 2.79 -10.92
C SER A 43 7.18 2.78 -9.41
N ASP A 44 7.77 1.72 -8.88
CA ASP A 44 8.09 1.57 -7.47
C ASP A 44 9.60 1.73 -7.26
N SER A 45 9.98 2.48 -6.22
CA SER A 45 11.36 2.56 -5.75
C SER A 45 11.42 2.34 -4.26
N THR A 46 12.33 1.49 -3.81
CA THR A 46 12.62 1.33 -2.39
C THR A 46 13.38 2.54 -1.87
N THR A 47 13.03 3.02 -0.69
CA THR A 47 13.86 3.95 0.08
C THR A 47 14.72 3.17 1.06
N ASN A 48 15.95 3.64 1.26
CA ASN A 48 16.95 2.90 1.99
C ASN A 48 17.79 3.83 2.88
N THR A 49 18.13 3.35 4.07
CA THR A 49 19.16 3.95 4.94
C THR A 49 20.11 2.85 5.38
N GLY A 50 21.42 3.11 5.28
CA GLY A 50 22.43 2.17 5.76
C GLY A 50 22.44 0.80 5.07
N GLY A 51 21.78 0.64 3.92
CA GLY A 51 21.66 -0.64 3.21
C GLY A 51 20.34 -1.39 3.47
N ASP A 52 19.57 -0.97 4.47
CA ASP A 52 18.26 -1.55 4.77
C ASP A 52 17.15 -0.82 4.01
N THR A 53 16.18 -1.58 3.50
CA THR A 53 14.97 -1.02 2.90
C THR A 53 14.03 -0.55 4.00
N MET A 54 13.69 0.74 3.99
CA MET A 54 12.79 1.37 4.97
C MET A 54 11.37 1.53 4.46
N GLY A 55 11.15 1.53 3.15
CA GLY A 55 9.84 1.76 2.58
C GLY A 55 9.84 1.73 1.07
N ILE A 56 8.68 2.03 0.49
CA ILE A 56 8.45 2.10 -0.95
C ILE A 56 7.81 3.43 -1.31
N ILE A 57 8.28 4.04 -2.40
CA ILE A 57 7.62 5.14 -3.07
C ILE A 57 7.03 4.59 -4.37
N ARG A 58 5.71 4.72 -4.54
CA ARG A 58 5.00 4.40 -5.78
C ARG A 58 4.66 5.68 -6.53
N VAL A 59 5.07 5.76 -7.79
CA VAL A 59 4.79 6.88 -8.69
C VAL A 59 3.83 6.41 -9.79
N LEU A 60 2.78 7.20 -10.03
CA LEU A 60 1.78 6.96 -11.07
C LEU A 60 1.83 8.09 -12.10
N ALA A 61 1.88 7.73 -13.38
CA ALA A 61 1.55 8.64 -14.48
C ALA A 61 0.18 8.23 -15.03
N TYR A 62 -0.74 9.19 -15.15
CA TYR A 62 -2.12 8.93 -15.56
C TYR A 62 -2.69 10.10 -16.36
N GLU A 63 -3.75 9.84 -17.13
CA GLU A 63 -4.49 10.85 -17.89
C GLU A 63 -5.74 11.29 -17.11
N TYR A 64 -5.99 12.61 -17.09
CA TYR A 64 -7.20 13.22 -16.53
C TYR A 64 -8.32 13.30 -17.57
#